data_AF-A0A3E0P8K0-F1
#
_entry.id   AF-A0A3E0P8K0-F1
#
_cell.length_a   1.000
_cell.length_b   1.000
_cell.length_c   1.000
_cell.angle_alpha   90.00
_cell.angle_beta   90.00
_cell.angle_gamma   90.00
#
_symmetry.space_group_name_H-M   'P 1'
#
loop_
_entity.id
_entity.type
_entity.pdbx_description
1 polymer ?
#
loop_
_entity_poly.entity_id
_entity_poly.type
_entity_poly.pdbx_seq_one_letter_code
_entity_poly.pdbx_strand_id
1 'polypeptide(L)'
;MGSQFKGRVIVDPQGYRWDDEFAAGLNTFPRDDDECLRNRLVGRSDQQLLSAMLRTPDESPPEEWPSYDPFVKEPALFRIFASLDATPAAYLRFADQWGSLSTLRNARRHEQSRFVQWYATSASMANQIKLAERYLAAQKSGRNRKRPVSEALKLVNDILADATRISIKAEQRGGVVVSVMVVDELLNAMRLQLADMILELREFRSCEHCGKPFPVDAARSDRAFCSDNCRVKAYYRRRKKAIALRESGTTLREIVKETGSDMATIKKWVGSKGK
;
A
#
# COMPACT_ATOMS: atom_id res chain seq x y z
N MET A 1 25.12 -1.79 -3.08
CA MET A 1 23.90 -0.93 -3.19
C MET A 1 22.71 -1.82 -3.51
N GLY A 2 21.88 -2.13 -2.51
CA GLY A 2 20.72 -3.01 -2.65
C GLY A 2 19.42 -2.23 -2.79
N SER A 3 18.45 -2.82 -3.49
CA SER A 3 17.04 -2.43 -3.36
C SER A 3 16.58 -2.61 -1.91
N GLN A 4 15.78 -1.68 -1.38
CA GLN A 4 15.04 -1.87 -0.11
C GLN A 4 14.15 -3.12 -0.15
N PHE A 5 13.68 -3.44 -1.36
CA PHE A 5 12.92 -4.64 -1.62
C PHE A 5 13.86 -5.75 -2.07
N LYS A 6 14.14 -6.68 -1.17
CA LYS A 6 14.62 -8.02 -1.50
C LYS A 6 13.62 -8.99 -0.93
N GLY A 7 12.85 -9.61 -1.83
CA GLY A 7 11.78 -10.49 -1.45
C GLY A 7 12.06 -11.94 -1.80
N ARG A 8 11.73 -12.84 -0.88
CA ARG A 8 11.75 -14.28 -1.09
C ARG A 8 10.39 -14.84 -0.70
N VAL A 9 9.75 -15.49 -1.67
CA VAL A 9 8.52 -16.25 -1.46
C VAL A 9 8.92 -17.72 -1.52
N ILE A 10 8.74 -18.46 -0.43
CA ILE A 10 8.90 -19.91 -0.44
C ILE A 10 7.66 -20.49 -1.11
N VAL A 11 7.87 -21.38 -2.07
CA VAL A 11 6.82 -22.15 -2.75
C VAL A 11 7.00 -23.61 -2.35
N ASP A 12 5.98 -24.20 -1.74
CA ASP A 12 5.95 -25.59 -1.30
C ASP A 12 4.59 -26.24 -1.66
N PRO A 13 4.41 -27.56 -1.46
CA PRO A 13 3.15 -28.23 -1.78
C PRO A 13 1.93 -27.72 -1.00
N GLN A 14 2.12 -26.99 0.10
CA GLN A 14 1.04 -26.40 0.91
C GLN A 14 0.68 -24.98 0.46
N GLY A 15 1.48 -24.37 -0.42
CA GLY A 15 1.21 -23.06 -1.03
C GLY A 15 2.45 -22.20 -1.14
N TYR A 16 2.26 -20.88 -1.01
CA TYR A 16 3.36 -19.93 -0.91
C TYR A 16 3.33 -19.21 0.43
N ARG A 17 4.51 -18.95 0.99
CA ARG A 17 4.68 -18.12 2.18
C ARG A 17 5.86 -17.19 2.00
N TRP A 18 5.78 -15.99 2.56
CA TRP A 18 6.94 -15.13 2.61
C TRP A 18 8.00 -15.71 3.52
N ASP A 19 9.25 -15.50 3.15
CA ASP A 19 10.40 -15.95 3.90
C ASP A 19 10.77 -14.95 5.00
N ASP A 20 10.15 -15.13 6.17
CA ASP A 20 10.40 -14.27 7.34
C ASP A 20 11.82 -14.43 7.89
N GLU A 21 12.45 -15.59 7.75
CA GLU A 21 13.83 -15.82 8.24
C GLU A 21 14.85 -14.97 7.47
N PHE A 22 14.66 -14.84 6.16
CA PHE A 22 15.45 -13.90 5.35
C PHE A 22 15.19 -12.45 5.73
N ALA A 23 13.98 -12.10 6.17
CA ALA A 23 13.67 -10.77 6.65
C ALA A 23 14.21 -10.49 8.07
N ALA A 24 14.29 -11.50 8.93
CA ALA A 24 14.73 -11.41 10.33
C ALA A 24 16.24 -11.23 10.47
N GLY A 25 17.04 -11.78 9.54
CA GLY A 25 18.50 -11.56 9.49
C GLY A 25 18.92 -10.13 9.09
N LEU A 26 17.96 -9.22 8.86
CA LEU A 26 18.20 -7.91 8.23
C LEU A 26 17.61 -6.71 9.00
N ASN A 27 17.17 -6.84 10.27
CA ASN A 27 16.57 -5.70 11.00
C ASN A 27 16.57 -5.77 12.55
N THR A 28 17.22 -4.80 13.19
CA THR A 28 16.82 -4.26 14.52
C THR A 28 17.05 -2.74 14.58
N PHE A 29 16.09 -1.90 14.17
CA PHE A 29 16.02 -0.50 14.63
C PHE A 29 14.57 0.02 14.67
N PRO A 30 14.21 0.91 15.62
CA PRO A 30 12.88 1.52 15.69
C PRO A 30 12.70 2.61 14.63
N ARG A 31 11.53 2.64 14.00
CA ARG A 31 11.08 3.76 13.14
C ARG A 31 10.42 4.82 14.02
N ASP A 32 11.21 5.78 14.48
CA ASP A 32 10.70 7.11 14.84
C ASP A 32 11.16 8.12 13.77
N ASP A 33 10.32 9.13 13.53
CA ASP A 33 10.52 10.31 12.65
C ASP A 33 10.02 10.27 11.19
N ASP A 34 8.71 10.05 11.01
CA ASP A 34 8.00 10.24 9.72
C ASP A 34 7.49 11.69 9.50
N GLU A 35 7.75 12.59 10.45
CA GLU A 35 7.19 13.96 10.46
C GLU A 35 8.14 15.01 9.83
N CYS A 36 9.45 14.74 9.76
CA CYS A 36 10.45 15.71 9.28
C CYS A 36 10.43 15.93 7.75
N LEU A 37 10.12 14.89 6.97
CA LEU A 37 10.12 14.97 5.50
C LEU A 37 8.87 15.67 4.94
N ARG A 38 7.72 15.57 5.62
CA ARG A 38 6.46 16.15 5.14
C ARG A 38 6.48 17.67 5.09
N ASN A 39 7.22 18.33 5.99
CA ASN A 39 7.23 19.79 6.10
C ASN A 39 8.22 20.50 5.15
N ARG A 40 9.14 19.79 4.47
CA ARG A 40 10.14 20.41 3.58
C ARG A 40 9.66 20.66 2.14
N LEU A 41 8.52 20.13 1.72
CA LEU A 41 8.15 20.03 0.30
C LEU A 41 6.91 20.84 -0.11
N VAL A 42 6.27 21.56 0.80
CA VAL A 42 5.07 22.35 0.49
C VAL A 42 5.45 23.68 -0.18
N GLY A 43 4.94 23.95 -1.39
CA GLY A 43 5.04 25.26 -2.08
C GLY A 43 6.13 25.42 -3.16
N ARG A 44 6.82 24.35 -3.55
CA ARG A 44 7.81 24.38 -4.65
C ARG A 44 7.20 23.89 -5.96
N SER A 45 7.64 24.43 -7.10
CA SER A 45 7.26 23.88 -8.41
C SER A 45 7.84 22.46 -8.58
N ASP A 46 7.23 21.64 -9.44
CA ASP A 46 7.71 20.28 -9.72
C ASP A 46 9.19 20.27 -10.13
N GLN A 47 9.64 21.26 -10.90
CA GLN A 47 11.03 21.41 -11.32
C GLN A 47 11.97 21.81 -10.16
N GLN A 48 11.47 22.59 -9.20
CA GLN A 48 12.22 22.97 -7.99
C GLN A 48 12.29 21.83 -6.97
N LEU A 49 11.23 21.01 -6.85
CA LEU A 49 11.24 19.78 -6.07
C LEU A 49 12.24 18.80 -6.67
N LEU A 50 12.19 18.58 -7.98
CA LEU A 50 13.15 17.75 -8.70
C LEU A 50 14.58 18.25 -8.45
N SER A 51 14.84 19.55 -8.68
CA SER A 51 16.17 20.14 -8.52
C SER A 51 16.70 20.11 -7.08
N ALA A 52 15.83 20.26 -6.08
CA ALA A 52 16.21 20.21 -4.67
C ALA A 52 16.46 18.78 -4.17
N MET A 53 15.67 17.80 -4.65
CA MET A 53 15.87 16.38 -4.34
C MET A 53 17.09 15.80 -5.07
N LEU A 54 17.46 16.37 -6.23
CA LEU A 54 18.68 16.03 -6.96
C LEU A 54 19.96 16.60 -6.30
N ARG A 55 19.82 17.60 -5.43
CA ARG A 55 20.91 18.18 -4.61
C ARG A 55 20.86 17.61 -3.20
N THR A 56 21.37 16.40 -3.00
CA THR A 56 21.77 15.96 -1.67
C THR A 56 23.26 15.61 -1.62
N PRO A 57 23.94 15.90 -0.50
CA PRO A 57 25.38 15.75 -0.32
C PRO A 57 25.80 14.28 -0.33
N ASP A 58 27.10 14.04 -0.17
CA ASP A 58 27.83 12.78 -0.12
C ASP A 58 27.41 11.85 1.05
N GLU A 59 26.11 11.68 1.29
CA GLU A 59 25.59 10.68 2.22
C GLU A 59 25.60 9.34 1.49
N SER A 60 26.58 8.53 1.88
CA SER A 60 26.61 7.11 1.55
C SER A 60 25.28 6.49 1.99
N PRO A 61 24.64 5.65 1.14
CA PRO A 61 23.41 4.99 1.54
C PRO A 61 23.64 4.21 2.83
N PRO A 62 22.63 4.11 3.72
CA PRO A 62 22.74 3.28 4.91
C PRO A 62 23.22 1.87 4.50
N GLU A 63 24.16 1.35 5.28
CA GLU A 63 24.91 0.13 4.97
C GLU A 63 23.98 -1.07 4.76
N GLU A 64 22.83 -1.06 5.46
CA GLU A 64 21.77 -2.06 5.32
C GLU A 64 20.39 -1.39 5.32
N TRP A 65 19.56 -1.71 4.32
CA TRP A 65 18.17 -1.27 4.30
C TRP A 65 17.29 -2.33 4.96
N PRO A 66 16.30 -1.92 5.78
CA PRO A 66 15.33 -2.83 6.34
C PRO A 66 14.67 -3.70 5.29
N SER A 67 14.80 -5.02 5.41
CA SER A 67 13.95 -5.93 4.64
C SER A 67 12.48 -5.75 5.04
N TYR A 68 11.62 -5.70 4.03
CA TYR A 68 10.21 -5.41 4.20
C TYR A 68 9.39 -6.29 3.26
N ASP A 69 8.39 -6.99 3.81
CA ASP A 69 7.45 -7.79 3.03
C ASP A 69 6.22 -6.97 2.59
N PRO A 70 6.04 -6.68 1.29
CA PRO A 70 4.88 -5.98 0.78
C PRO A 70 3.58 -6.78 0.93
N PHE A 71 3.61 -8.11 0.90
CA PHE A 71 2.38 -8.92 0.98
C PHE A 71 1.75 -8.86 2.36
N VAL A 72 2.56 -8.82 3.42
CA VAL A 72 2.05 -8.73 4.79
C VAL A 72 1.77 -7.29 5.21
N LYS A 73 2.73 -6.38 5.03
CA LYS A 73 2.66 -5.05 5.64
C LYS A 73 1.89 -4.02 4.77
N GLU A 74 1.84 -4.23 3.44
CA GLU A 74 1.18 -3.35 2.45
C GLU A 74 0.49 -4.19 1.36
N PRO A 75 -0.47 -5.07 1.71
CA PRO A 75 -1.10 -6.02 0.78
C PRO A 75 -1.84 -5.34 -0.41
N ALA A 76 -2.02 -4.02 -0.34
CA ALA A 76 -2.74 -3.21 -1.32
C ALA A 76 -1.84 -2.21 -2.04
N LEU A 77 -0.52 -2.42 -2.06
CA LEU A 77 0.44 -1.44 -2.57
C LEU A 77 0.19 -1.11 -4.05
N PHE A 78 -0.24 -2.10 -4.84
CA PHE A 78 -0.67 -1.94 -6.23
C PHE A 78 -1.79 -0.89 -6.41
N ARG A 79 -2.71 -0.74 -5.46
CA ARG A 79 -3.76 0.28 -5.50
C ARG A 79 -3.21 1.67 -5.22
N ILE A 80 -2.32 1.78 -4.24
CA ILE A 80 -1.66 3.05 -3.92
C ILE A 80 -0.89 3.53 -5.15
N PHE A 81 -0.10 2.66 -5.77
CA PHE A 81 0.66 2.94 -6.98
C PHE A 81 -0.24 3.35 -8.17
N ALA A 82 -1.31 2.61 -8.41
CA ALA A 82 -2.27 2.91 -9.48
C ALA A 82 -3.07 4.21 -9.27
N SER A 83 -3.11 4.72 -8.03
CA SER A 83 -3.80 5.97 -7.68
C SER A 83 -2.90 7.21 -7.71
N LEU A 84 -1.60 7.04 -7.99
CA LEU A 84 -0.67 8.16 -8.05
C LEU A 84 -1.02 9.11 -9.21
N ASP A 85 -0.90 10.41 -8.95
CA ASP A 85 -0.91 11.40 -10.03
C ASP A 85 0.22 11.09 -11.02
N ALA A 86 -0.01 11.33 -12.31
CA ALA A 86 0.96 11.11 -13.38
C ALA A 86 2.08 12.18 -13.39
N THR A 87 2.66 12.48 -12.22
CA THR A 87 3.69 13.49 -12.02
C THR A 87 4.97 12.85 -11.46
N PRO A 88 6.17 13.29 -11.86
CA PRO A 88 7.42 12.74 -11.35
C PRO A 88 7.49 12.77 -9.81
N ALA A 89 7.00 13.86 -9.21
CA ALA A 89 7.01 14.06 -7.76
C ALA A 89 6.18 12.99 -7.00
N ALA A 90 5.05 12.55 -7.55
CA ALA A 90 4.23 11.50 -6.93
C ALA A 90 4.97 10.16 -6.90
N TYR A 91 5.59 9.75 -8.01
CA TYR A 91 6.35 8.50 -8.08
C TYR A 91 7.65 8.52 -7.27
N LEU A 92 8.31 9.67 -7.18
CA LEU A 92 9.48 9.84 -6.31
C LEU A 92 9.10 9.64 -4.84
N ARG A 93 8.05 10.32 -4.36
CA ARG A 93 7.54 10.10 -2.99
C ARG A 93 7.16 8.65 -2.73
N PHE A 94 6.53 8.00 -3.71
CA PHE A 94 6.22 6.58 -3.61
C PHE A 94 7.49 5.71 -3.49
N ALA A 95 8.48 5.94 -4.35
CA ALA A 95 9.73 5.19 -4.32
C ALA A 95 10.53 5.42 -3.03
N ASP A 96 10.52 6.65 -2.50
CA ASP A 96 11.17 6.98 -1.22
C ASP A 96 10.53 6.21 -0.06
N GLN A 97 9.20 6.02 -0.08
CA GLN A 97 8.46 5.40 1.00
C GLN A 97 8.50 3.87 1.00
N TRP A 98 8.37 3.21 -0.17
CA TRP A 98 8.21 1.75 -0.26
C TRP A 98 9.36 1.02 -0.95
N GLY A 99 10.35 1.76 -1.44
CA GLY A 99 11.55 1.18 -1.99
C GLY A 99 11.72 1.37 -3.49
N SER A 100 12.81 0.78 -3.97
CA SER A 100 13.57 1.34 -5.08
C SER A 100 12.85 1.32 -6.44
N LEU A 101 13.02 2.43 -7.18
CA LEU A 101 12.99 2.50 -8.66
C LEU A 101 13.99 1.56 -9.36
N SER A 102 14.80 0.82 -8.59
CA SER A 102 16.03 0.14 -8.99
C SER A 102 16.89 1.03 -9.88
N THR A 103 17.12 2.30 -9.56
CA THR A 103 17.94 2.73 -8.41
C THR A 103 17.80 4.25 -8.38
N LEU A 104 17.54 4.95 -7.28
CA LEU A 104 17.56 6.43 -7.30
C LEU A 104 18.90 6.99 -7.86
N ARG A 105 20.02 6.26 -7.69
CA ARG A 105 21.32 6.54 -8.34
C ARG A 105 21.44 6.15 -9.83
N ASN A 106 20.64 5.22 -10.37
CA ASN A 106 20.61 4.85 -11.79
C ASN A 106 19.50 5.56 -12.57
N ALA A 107 18.41 5.98 -11.89
CA ALA A 107 17.44 6.92 -12.42
C ALA A 107 18.15 8.22 -12.84
N ARG A 108 19.11 8.71 -12.03
CA ARG A 108 20.00 9.84 -12.38
C ARG A 108 20.73 9.70 -13.72
N ARG A 109 20.93 8.47 -14.25
CA ARG A 109 21.63 8.25 -15.54
C ARG A 109 20.67 8.07 -16.74
N HIS A 110 19.41 7.69 -16.51
CA HIS A 110 18.42 7.41 -17.57
C HIS A 110 17.02 7.90 -17.16
N GLU A 111 16.92 9.17 -16.76
CA GLU A 111 15.82 9.72 -15.98
C GLU A 111 14.48 9.70 -16.72
N GLN A 112 14.46 9.98 -18.03
CA GLN A 112 13.20 10.09 -18.78
C GLN A 112 12.56 8.74 -19.12
N SER A 113 13.34 7.75 -19.58
CA SER A 113 12.78 6.48 -20.06
C SER A 113 12.10 5.66 -18.95
N ARG A 114 12.46 5.88 -17.69
CA ARG A 114 11.92 5.11 -16.56
C ARG A 114 10.63 5.67 -15.99
N PHE A 115 10.48 6.99 -15.94
CA PHE A 115 9.18 7.58 -15.59
C PHE A 115 8.12 7.18 -16.62
N VAL A 116 8.47 7.13 -17.91
CA VAL A 116 7.58 6.61 -18.96
C VAL A 116 7.11 5.19 -18.62
N GLN A 117 8.01 4.30 -18.21
CA GLN A 117 7.65 2.94 -17.79
C GLN A 117 6.73 2.94 -16.57
N TRP A 118 6.99 3.79 -15.56
CA TRP A 118 6.19 3.87 -14.34
C TRP A 118 4.80 4.46 -14.61
N TYR A 119 4.70 5.49 -15.44
CA TYR A 119 3.41 6.04 -15.92
C TYR A 119 2.61 4.99 -16.69
N ALA A 120 3.26 4.29 -17.62
CA ALA A 120 2.60 3.23 -18.38
C ALA A 120 2.15 2.09 -17.45
N THR A 121 2.98 1.72 -16.48
CA THR A 121 2.69 0.64 -15.53
C THR A 121 1.55 1.03 -14.58
N SER A 122 1.54 2.25 -14.04
CA SER A 122 0.48 2.70 -13.14
C SER A 122 -0.85 2.82 -13.86
N ALA A 123 -0.86 3.34 -15.09
CA ALA A 123 -2.05 3.41 -15.94
C ALA A 123 -2.56 2.00 -16.31
N SER A 124 -1.66 1.09 -16.69
CA SER A 124 -2.00 -0.31 -16.95
C SER A 124 -2.61 -0.97 -15.71
N MET A 125 -1.97 -0.82 -14.56
CA MET A 125 -2.42 -1.38 -13.29
C MET A 125 -3.78 -0.79 -12.86
N ALA A 126 -4.02 0.50 -13.05
CA ALA A 126 -5.32 1.13 -12.81
C ALA A 126 -6.42 0.53 -13.68
N ASN A 127 -6.12 0.24 -14.96
CA ASN A 127 -7.07 -0.42 -15.85
C ASN A 127 -7.32 -1.89 -15.45
N GLN A 128 -6.27 -2.62 -15.09
CA GLN A 128 -6.36 -4.00 -14.61
C GLN A 128 -7.19 -4.08 -13.30
N ILE A 129 -7.01 -3.14 -12.37
CA ILE A 129 -7.84 -3.03 -11.15
C ILE A 129 -9.32 -2.83 -11.50
N LYS A 130 -9.65 -1.91 -12.43
CA LYS A 130 -11.04 -1.69 -12.86
C LYS A 130 -11.68 -2.96 -13.45
N LEU A 131 -10.92 -3.71 -14.25
CA LEU A 131 -11.38 -4.99 -14.81
C LEU A 131 -11.59 -6.04 -13.71
N ALA A 132 -10.64 -6.14 -12.78
CA ALA A 132 -10.74 -7.04 -11.63
C ALA A 132 -11.96 -6.72 -10.75
N GLU A 133 -12.19 -5.45 -10.42
CA GLU A 133 -13.35 -5.02 -9.62
C GLU A 133 -14.68 -5.34 -10.30
N ARG A 134 -14.77 -5.17 -11.63
CA ARG A 134 -15.94 -5.59 -12.41
C ARG A 134 -16.15 -7.09 -12.28
N TYR A 135 -15.09 -7.89 -12.39
CA TYR A 135 -15.16 -9.34 -12.23
C TYR A 135 -15.66 -9.73 -10.83
N LEU A 136 -15.05 -9.19 -9.76
CA LEU A 136 -15.43 -9.44 -8.38
C LEU A 136 -16.88 -9.05 -8.08
N ALA A 137 -17.33 -7.89 -8.58
CA ALA A 137 -18.71 -7.44 -8.42
C ALA A 137 -19.72 -8.40 -9.07
N ALA A 138 -19.39 -8.96 -10.25
CA ALA A 138 -20.26 -9.93 -10.90
C ALA A 138 -20.32 -11.27 -10.15
N GLN A 139 -19.20 -11.74 -9.59
CA GLN A 139 -19.18 -12.96 -8.77
C GLN A 139 -20.13 -12.86 -7.58
N LYS A 140 -20.18 -11.70 -6.91
CA LYS A 140 -21.09 -11.45 -5.79
C LYS A 140 -22.57 -11.42 -6.17
N SER A 141 -22.88 -10.89 -7.35
CA SER A 141 -24.27 -10.64 -7.74
C SER A 141 -25.09 -11.92 -7.92
N GLY A 142 -24.45 -13.09 -8.03
CA GLY A 142 -25.09 -14.38 -8.27
C GLY A 142 -25.78 -14.52 -9.63
N ARG A 143 -26.17 -13.41 -10.26
CA ARG A 143 -26.91 -13.33 -11.54
C ARG A 143 -26.09 -13.76 -12.75
N ASN A 144 -24.77 -13.92 -12.62
CA ASN A 144 -23.92 -14.28 -13.73
C ASN A 144 -22.71 -15.13 -13.29
N ARG A 145 -22.94 -16.20 -12.53
CA ARG A 145 -21.86 -17.16 -12.15
C ARG A 145 -21.12 -17.76 -13.36
N LYS A 146 -21.73 -17.72 -14.55
CA LYS A 146 -21.11 -18.15 -15.82
C LYS A 146 -20.26 -17.07 -16.49
N ARG A 147 -20.06 -15.88 -15.88
CA ARG A 147 -19.05 -14.94 -16.38
C ARG A 147 -17.75 -15.72 -16.54
N PRO A 148 -17.15 -15.75 -17.73
CA PRO A 148 -16.34 -16.88 -18.06
C PRO A 148 -15.05 -16.75 -17.26
N VAL A 149 -14.73 -17.79 -16.49
CA VAL A 149 -13.44 -17.99 -15.82
C VAL A 149 -12.28 -17.64 -16.76
N SER A 150 -12.48 -17.76 -18.08
CA SER A 150 -11.53 -17.32 -19.10
C SER A 150 -11.19 -15.82 -19.09
N GLU A 151 -12.11 -14.90 -18.76
CA GLU A 151 -11.79 -13.46 -18.67
C GLU A 151 -10.87 -13.17 -17.48
N ALA A 152 -11.17 -13.75 -16.32
CA ALA A 152 -10.32 -13.61 -15.14
C ALA A 152 -8.97 -14.30 -15.35
N LEU A 153 -8.96 -15.50 -15.92
CA LEU A 153 -7.74 -16.23 -16.28
C LEU A 153 -6.89 -15.42 -17.26
N LYS A 154 -7.50 -14.86 -18.31
CA LYS A 154 -6.80 -13.98 -19.26
C LYS A 154 -6.21 -12.77 -18.54
N LEU A 155 -6.99 -12.09 -17.70
CA LEU A 155 -6.51 -10.92 -16.95
C LEU A 155 -5.33 -11.28 -16.03
N VAL A 156 -5.41 -12.38 -15.30
CA VAL A 156 -4.31 -12.86 -14.44
C VAL A 156 -3.08 -13.20 -15.28
N ASN A 157 -3.25 -13.91 -16.39
CA ASN A 157 -2.14 -14.24 -17.29
C ASN A 157 -1.50 -12.98 -17.89
N ASP A 158 -2.29 -11.97 -18.28
CA ASP A 158 -1.79 -10.69 -18.78
C ASP A 158 -0.96 -9.96 -17.69
N ILE A 159 -1.46 -9.93 -16.44
CA ILE A 159 -0.74 -9.35 -15.28
C ILE A 159 0.58 -10.09 -15.03
N LEU A 160 0.58 -11.42 -15.10
CA LEU A 160 1.76 -12.26 -14.86
C LEU A 160 2.76 -12.16 -16.02
N ALA A 161 2.31 -12.07 -17.27
CA ALA A 161 3.17 -11.88 -18.43
C ALA A 161 3.92 -10.54 -18.38
N ASP A 162 3.28 -9.50 -17.83
CA ASP A 162 3.92 -8.20 -17.58
C ASP A 162 4.97 -8.24 -16.46
N ALA A 163 4.96 -9.27 -15.59
CA ALA A 163 5.89 -9.42 -14.47
C ALA A 163 7.21 -10.09 -14.92
N THR A 164 7.99 -9.38 -15.74
CA THR A 164 9.12 -9.93 -16.52
C THR A 164 10.38 -10.33 -15.72
N ARG A 165 10.42 -10.13 -14.40
CA ARG A 165 11.59 -10.48 -13.55
C ARG A 165 11.16 -11.18 -12.27
N ILE A 166 10.56 -12.35 -12.44
CA ILE A 166 10.33 -13.32 -11.38
C ILE A 166 11.19 -14.53 -11.71
N SER A 167 12.02 -14.98 -10.76
CA SER A 167 12.81 -16.19 -10.91
C SER A 167 12.46 -17.20 -9.84
N ILE A 168 12.46 -18.48 -10.19
CA ILE A 168 12.29 -19.57 -9.23
C ILE A 168 13.65 -20.23 -9.05
N LYS A 169 14.10 -20.37 -7.81
CA LYS A 169 15.38 -20.98 -7.45
C LYS A 169 15.15 -22.11 -6.45
N ALA A 170 16.05 -23.08 -6.42
CA ALA A 170 16.10 -24.06 -5.34
C ALA A 170 17.07 -23.55 -4.26
N GLU A 171 16.69 -23.64 -2.99
CA GLU A 171 17.54 -23.33 -1.84
C GLU A 171 17.48 -24.47 -0.82
N GLN A 172 18.57 -24.69 -0.07
CA GLN A 172 18.59 -25.67 1.02
C GLN A 172 18.33 -24.98 2.36
N ARG A 173 17.36 -25.47 3.14
CA ARG A 173 17.01 -24.96 4.48
C ARG A 173 16.73 -26.11 5.44
N GLY A 174 17.41 -26.12 6.58
CA GLY A 174 17.24 -27.18 7.58
C GLY A 174 17.42 -28.60 7.00
N GLY A 175 18.29 -28.75 5.99
CA GLY A 175 18.51 -30.03 5.31
C GLY A 175 17.51 -30.39 4.20
N VAL A 176 16.48 -29.57 3.96
CA VAL A 176 15.47 -29.79 2.91
C VAL A 176 15.68 -28.82 1.75
N VAL A 177 15.51 -29.30 0.51
CA VAL A 177 15.49 -28.43 -0.69
C VAL A 177 14.10 -27.83 -0.83
N VAL A 178 14.03 -26.50 -0.84
CA VAL A 178 12.79 -25.72 -1.03
C VAL A 178 12.85 -24.92 -2.32
N SER A 179 11.70 -24.71 -2.96
CA SER A 179 11.58 -23.78 -4.08
C SER A 179 11.35 -22.37 -3.53
N VAL A 180 12.10 -21.39 -4.04
CA VAL A 180 12.00 -19.98 -3.64
C VAL A 180 11.79 -19.15 -4.89
N MET A 181 10.64 -18.48 -4.96
CA MET A 181 10.37 -17.43 -5.91
C MET A 181 11.02 -16.13 -5.42
N VAL A 182 11.93 -15.62 -6.23
CA VAL A 182 12.66 -14.38 -6.00
C VAL A 182 12.08 -13.29 -6.89
N VAL A 183 11.68 -12.19 -6.24
CA VAL A 183 11.14 -11.00 -6.90
C VAL A 183 12.10 -9.85 -6.63
N ASP A 184 12.77 -9.37 -7.68
CA ASP A 184 13.85 -8.38 -7.55
C ASP A 184 13.37 -6.92 -7.72
N GLU A 185 12.11 -6.72 -8.09
CA GLU A 185 11.51 -5.41 -8.37
C GLU A 185 10.16 -5.22 -7.70
N LEU A 186 9.96 -4.04 -7.10
CA LEU A 186 8.72 -3.68 -6.41
C LEU A 186 7.49 -3.70 -7.35
N LEU A 187 7.67 -3.30 -8.61
CA LEU A 187 6.59 -3.35 -9.61
C LEU A 187 6.07 -4.77 -9.82
N ASN A 188 6.96 -5.78 -9.83
CA ASN A 188 6.56 -7.17 -9.99
C ASN A 188 5.87 -7.70 -8.73
N ALA A 189 6.32 -7.29 -7.54
CA ALA A 189 5.62 -7.60 -6.30
C ALA A 189 4.19 -7.04 -6.30
N MET A 190 3.99 -5.80 -6.74
CA MET A 190 2.65 -5.20 -6.87
C MET A 190 1.77 -5.91 -7.90
N ARG A 191 2.34 -6.36 -9.03
CA ARG A 191 1.60 -7.18 -10.01
C ARG A 191 1.15 -8.50 -9.40
N LEU A 192 2.03 -9.16 -8.65
CA LEU A 192 1.69 -10.38 -7.93
C LEU A 192 0.59 -10.16 -6.88
N GLN A 193 0.61 -9.04 -6.14
CA GLN A 193 -0.48 -8.67 -5.23
C GLN A 193 -1.82 -8.47 -5.98
N LEU A 194 -1.79 -7.88 -7.16
CA LEU A 194 -3.00 -7.71 -7.98
C LEU A 194 -3.53 -9.07 -8.50
N ALA A 195 -2.64 -9.96 -8.93
CA ALA A 195 -3.02 -11.32 -9.32
C ALA A 195 -3.61 -12.10 -8.13
N ASP A 196 -2.97 -12.03 -6.96
CA ASP A 196 -3.41 -12.62 -5.69
C ASP A 196 -4.83 -12.16 -5.34
N MET A 197 -5.10 -10.84 -5.43
CA MET A 197 -6.45 -10.29 -5.22
C MET A 197 -7.51 -10.97 -6.10
N ILE A 198 -7.21 -11.17 -7.39
CA ILE A 198 -8.17 -11.76 -8.34
C ILE A 198 -8.38 -13.24 -8.03
N LEU A 199 -7.30 -13.98 -7.76
CA LEU A 199 -7.33 -15.42 -7.52
C LEU A 199 -8.07 -15.75 -6.21
N GLU A 200 -7.84 -14.99 -5.15
CA GLU A 200 -8.49 -15.19 -3.86
C GLU A 200 -9.87 -14.52 -3.74
N LEU A 201 -10.31 -13.82 -4.80
CA LEU A 201 -11.53 -13.00 -4.76
C LEU A 201 -11.52 -11.97 -3.61
N ARG A 202 -10.32 -11.46 -3.27
CA ARG A 202 -10.11 -10.60 -2.12
C ARG A 202 -10.62 -9.19 -2.42
N GLU A 203 -11.30 -8.58 -1.45
CA GLU A 203 -11.79 -7.21 -1.55
C GLU A 203 -10.91 -6.24 -0.80
N PHE A 204 -10.90 -4.99 -1.26
CA PHE A 204 -10.20 -3.91 -0.61
C PHE A 204 -11.14 -2.74 -0.35
N ARG A 205 -10.93 -2.05 0.77
CA ARG A 205 -11.60 -0.79 1.11
C ARG A 205 -10.59 0.26 1.52
N SER A 206 -10.96 1.52 1.39
CA SER A 206 -10.18 2.64 1.90
C SER A 206 -10.47 2.85 3.38
N CYS A 207 -9.42 3.02 4.18
CA CYS A 207 -9.53 3.33 5.60
C CYS A 207 -10.19 4.70 5.80
N GLU A 208 -11.25 4.79 6.61
CA GLU A 208 -11.93 6.06 6.90
C GLU A 208 -11.03 7.10 7.58
N HIS A 209 -9.96 6.65 8.25
CA HIS A 209 -9.04 7.55 8.94
C HIS A 209 -7.95 8.10 8.03
N CYS A 210 -7.19 7.21 7.38
CA CYS A 210 -5.98 7.56 6.65
C CYS A 210 -6.11 7.39 5.12
N GLY A 211 -7.25 6.94 4.60
CA GLY A 211 -7.48 6.69 3.18
C GLY A 211 -6.77 5.46 2.61
N LYS A 212 -5.81 4.88 3.34
CA LYS A 212 -5.03 3.73 2.90
C LYS A 212 -5.92 2.53 2.55
N PRO A 213 -5.74 1.89 1.38
CA PRO A 213 -6.47 0.68 1.03
C PRO A 213 -6.03 -0.50 1.91
N PHE A 214 -6.98 -1.34 2.32
CA PHE A 214 -6.72 -2.54 3.12
C PHE A 214 -7.69 -3.67 2.76
N PRO A 215 -7.28 -4.95 2.90
CA PRO A 215 -8.12 -6.08 2.56
C PRO A 215 -9.28 -6.23 3.55
N VAL A 216 -10.42 -6.71 3.05
CA VAL A 216 -11.61 -6.98 3.86
C VAL A 216 -11.83 -8.47 3.92
N ASP A 217 -11.72 -9.02 5.13
CA ASP A 217 -11.99 -10.44 5.38
C ASP A 217 -13.50 -10.70 5.37
N ALA A 218 -13.91 -11.87 4.87
CA ALA A 218 -15.32 -12.27 4.88
C ALA A 218 -15.93 -12.25 6.29
N ALA A 219 -15.13 -12.59 7.31
CA ALA A 219 -15.54 -12.57 8.71
C ALA A 219 -15.71 -11.17 9.32
N ARG A 220 -15.14 -10.13 8.70
CA ARG A 220 -15.13 -8.74 9.21
C ARG A 220 -15.46 -7.76 8.09
N SER A 221 -16.55 -8.06 7.39
CA SER A 221 -17.04 -7.26 6.27
C SER A 221 -17.57 -5.90 6.67
N ASP A 222 -17.66 -5.55 7.95
CA ASP A 222 -18.02 -4.23 8.47
C ASP A 222 -16.78 -3.38 8.85
N ARG A 223 -15.57 -3.93 8.73
CA ARG A 223 -14.33 -3.22 9.09
C ARG A 223 -14.17 -1.96 8.23
N ALA A 224 -14.03 -0.82 8.92
CA ALA A 224 -13.86 0.51 8.32
C ALA A 224 -12.42 1.07 8.41
N PHE A 225 -11.54 0.44 9.19
CA PHE A 225 -10.19 0.93 9.46
C PHE A 225 -9.12 -0.12 9.15
N CYS A 226 -8.00 0.32 8.58
CA CYS A 226 -6.88 -0.57 8.25
C CYS A 226 -6.14 -1.10 9.49
N SER A 227 -6.25 -0.46 10.66
CA SER A 227 -5.62 -0.90 11.91
C SER A 227 -6.36 -0.38 13.14
N ASP A 228 -6.10 -0.98 14.31
CA ASP A 228 -6.63 -0.49 15.58
C ASP A 228 -6.14 0.92 15.91
N ASN A 229 -4.89 1.24 15.59
CA ASN A 229 -4.37 2.60 15.76
C ASN A 229 -5.20 3.61 14.94
N CYS A 230 -5.53 3.30 13.68
CA CYS A 230 -6.39 4.17 12.86
C CYS A 230 -7.80 4.31 13.44
N ARG A 231 -8.37 3.23 13.98
CA ARG A 231 -9.68 3.24 14.66
C ARG A 231 -9.66 4.18 15.88
N VAL A 232 -8.62 4.07 16.71
CA VAL A 232 -8.42 4.90 17.91
C VAL A 232 -8.22 6.38 17.53
N LYS A 233 -7.36 6.67 16.55
CA LYS A 233 -7.15 8.04 16.05
C LYS A 233 -8.42 8.66 15.46
N ALA A 234 -9.19 7.89 14.70
CA ALA A 234 -10.49 8.34 14.18
C ALA A 234 -11.47 8.68 15.30
N TYR A 235 -11.54 7.84 16.35
CA TYR A 235 -12.33 8.12 17.54
C TYR A 235 -11.91 9.43 18.22
N TYR A 236 -10.61 9.63 18.46
CA TYR A 236 -10.12 10.88 19.08
C TYR A 236 -10.39 12.11 18.21
N ARG A 237 -10.26 12.01 16.88
CA ARG A 237 -10.59 13.09 15.95
C ARG A 237 -12.07 13.48 16.05
N ARG A 238 -12.98 12.51 16.06
CA ARG A 238 -14.43 12.76 16.23
C ARG A 238 -14.73 13.40 17.58
N ARG A 239 -14.12 12.89 18.66
CA ARG A 239 -14.27 13.46 20.01
C ARG A 239 -13.79 14.91 20.09
N LYS A 240 -12.58 15.19 19.59
CA LYS A 240 -12.02 16.55 19.57
C LYS A 240 -12.90 17.51 18.77
N LYS A 241 -13.40 17.08 17.61
CA LYS A 241 -14.34 17.86 16.79
C LYS A 241 -15.65 18.13 17.52
N ALA A 242 -16.23 17.12 18.19
CA ALA A 242 -17.47 17.28 18.95
C ALA A 242 -17.34 18.29 20.10
N ILE A 243 -16.22 18.24 20.83
CA ILE A 243 -15.93 19.19 21.92
C ILE A 243 -15.79 20.62 21.35
N ALA A 244 -15.01 20.80 20.29
CA ALA A 244 -14.83 22.10 19.66
C ALA A 244 -16.15 22.69 19.14
N LEU A 245 -16.99 21.88 18.47
CA LEU A 245 -18.32 22.31 18.02
C LEU A 245 -19.22 22.71 19.19
N ARG A 246 -19.13 22.01 20.32
CA ARG A 246 -19.89 22.39 21.51
C ARG A 246 -19.42 23.73 22.07
N GLU A 247 -18.11 23.94 22.13
CA GLU A 247 -17.51 25.19 22.61
C GLU A 247 -17.89 26.37 21.72
N SER A 248 -18.10 26.14 20.41
CA SER A 248 -18.66 27.15 19.50
C SER A 248 -20.19 27.31 19.57
N GLY A 249 -20.87 26.69 20.54
CA GLY A 249 -22.31 26.83 20.74
C GLY A 249 -23.20 25.96 19.85
N THR A 250 -22.64 25.05 19.05
CA THR A 250 -23.40 24.16 18.17
C THR A 250 -24.29 23.21 19.00
N THR A 251 -25.50 22.92 18.49
CA THR A 251 -26.45 22.04 19.17
C THR A 251 -26.02 20.57 19.12
N LEU A 252 -26.46 19.76 20.08
CA LEU A 252 -26.08 18.33 20.11
C LEU A 252 -26.54 17.56 18.86
N ARG A 253 -27.68 17.93 18.27
CA ARG A 253 -28.20 17.30 17.04
C ARG A 253 -27.33 17.60 15.83
N GLU A 254 -26.88 18.85 15.70
CA GLU A 254 -25.93 19.25 14.65
C GLU A 254 -24.57 18.56 14.84
N ILE A 255 -24.09 18.43 16.08
CA ILE A 255 -22.84 17.71 16.37
C ILE A 255 -22.95 16.24 15.96
N VAL A 256 -24.07 15.56 16.25
CA VAL A 256 -24.33 14.18 15.82
C VAL A 256 -24.24 14.06 14.29
N LYS A 257 -24.92 14.96 13.57
CA LYS A 257 -24.89 14.99 12.09
C LYS A 257 -23.47 15.22 11.56
N GLU A 258 -22.73 16.15 12.15
CA GLU A 258 -21.41 16.61 11.67
C GLU A 258 -20.26 15.64 12.01
N THR A 259 -20.45 14.79 13.02
CA THR A 259 -19.45 13.81 13.47
C THR A 259 -19.79 12.38 13.07
N GLY A 260 -21.03 12.12 12.63
CA GLY A 260 -21.54 10.78 12.34
C GLY A 260 -21.57 9.85 13.55
N SER A 261 -21.51 10.39 14.77
CA SER A 261 -21.54 9.61 16.03
C SER A 261 -22.93 9.65 16.65
N ASP A 262 -23.33 8.59 17.36
CA ASP A 262 -24.65 8.53 18.00
C ASP A 262 -24.80 9.56 19.15
N MET A 263 -26.05 9.91 19.44
CA MET A 263 -26.39 10.93 20.44
C MET A 263 -25.88 10.58 21.85
N ALA A 264 -25.86 9.31 22.24
CA ALA A 264 -25.39 8.90 23.55
C ALA A 264 -23.87 9.11 23.68
N THR A 265 -23.12 8.75 22.64
CA THR A 265 -21.68 9.00 22.53
C THR A 265 -21.36 10.50 22.60
N ILE A 266 -22.10 11.35 21.87
CA ILE A 266 -21.90 12.81 21.92
C ILE A 266 -22.17 13.37 23.32
N LYS A 267 -23.29 12.96 23.96
CA LYS A 267 -23.59 13.37 25.35
C LYS A 267 -22.48 12.99 26.31
N LYS A 268 -21.90 11.78 26.17
CA LYS A 268 -20.77 11.33 26.98
C LYS A 268 -19.53 12.21 26.78
N TRP A 269 -19.16 12.50 25.53
CA TRP A 269 -17.96 13.32 25.23
C TRP A 269 -18.09 14.76 25.71
N VAL A 270 -19.26 15.36 25.51
CA VAL A 270 -19.51 16.78 25.83
C VAL A 270 -19.88 16.99 27.29
N GLY A 271 -20.60 16.05 27.91
CA GLY A 271 -21.07 16.15 29.29
C GLY A 271 -19.98 15.89 30.34
N SER A 272 -18.82 15.36 29.95
CA SER A 272 -17.70 15.05 30.85
C SER A 272 -16.89 16.29 31.26
N LYS A 273 -17.47 17.51 31.29
CA LYS A 273 -16.75 18.72 31.71
C LYS A 273 -16.35 18.62 33.20
N GLY A 274 -15.08 18.31 33.43
CA GLY A 274 -14.31 18.67 34.63
C GLY A 274 -14.76 18.09 35.96
N LYS A 275 -14.62 16.78 36.14
CA LYS A 275 -14.15 16.26 37.44
C LYS A 275 -12.66 16.00 37.35
#